data_AF-A0ABD3R1H5-F1
#
_entry.id   AF-A0ABD3R1H5-F1
#
_cell.length_a   1.000
_cell.length_b   1.000
_cell.length_c   1.000
_cell.angle_alpha   90.00
_cell.angle_beta   90.00
_cell.angle_gamma   90.00
#
_symmetry.space_group_name_H-M   'P 1'
#
loop_
_entity.id
_entity.type
_entity.pdbx_description
1 polymer ?
#
loop_
_entity_poly.entity_id
_entity_poly.type
_entity_poly.pdbx_seq_one_letter_code
_entity_poly.pdbx_strand_id
1 'polypeptide(L)'
;VFIKPTSTTTPAIMKALTSIVAYNLLSVHRLDAFAPPYPLSLSPRNAIKPRWKTTPNYATTTSSSSSSLSSSSSATTYDLVVIGGGSSGLTAAKFARTFGKTVCLVECSRIGGDCTWTGCVPSKTLLHAAKRAWTWRKMNERYGEGDGDDEDVSGGGRGIMNDACMLRMLRNVKMYVDANRERIYEEDDSSKVLRGLGMDLALGRARLCDGGRSVIVTDENIDGMTTTTSRIIHARCGVVIATGASPGRYMFDRIRGLDDVPFWTYENLWDEGGFFDAVERNHMRGRRMSEMRVIVVGGGPVGCELSQSLSRLGCSVVLICGSARLLPNGEMEASAELKRVFKNEGIDVICDQRVVSVVSLDGETIDYGNVGISRIIGDHILIATGRVPNVERMGLDDIGVKINPVTNGIIVDEKLQTSVKGVYAAGDCTGDRQFTHYAGAIAARNILLPLKDTGVLSEVPSTTFTDPEVASFGLTESRLPLTNMEAISISFRPLSKIDRAICEGSDGLGFIKIVYKTKSRQILGATVMAPSAGELVSELTAIQAAKMPLDKLATVMHSYPSYSIALQQMAAEVYYDKLKKNQSLYDVLKRAGL
;
A
#
# COMPACT_ATOMS: atom_id res chain seq x y z
N VAL A 1 -12.93 40.15 -15.66
CA VAL A 1 -12.02 40.86 -16.60
C VAL A 1 -12.83 41.28 -17.81
N PHE A 2 -13.18 42.56 -17.95
CA PHE A 2 -13.87 43.09 -19.14
C PHE A 2 -12.82 43.60 -20.13
N ILE A 3 -12.76 43.01 -21.33
CA ILE A 3 -11.93 43.49 -22.44
C ILE A 3 -12.88 44.06 -23.50
N LYS A 4 -12.71 45.35 -23.87
CA LYS A 4 -13.41 45.97 -25.00
C LYS A 4 -12.84 45.40 -26.32
N PRO A 5 -13.67 44.99 -27.29
CA PRO A 5 -13.17 44.47 -28.55
C PRO A 5 -12.70 45.63 -29.45
N THR A 6 -11.44 45.58 -29.89
CA THR A 6 -10.96 46.34 -31.06
C THR A 6 -11.08 45.47 -32.32
N SER A 7 -11.11 46.14 -33.47
CA SER A 7 -11.59 45.66 -34.78
C SER A 7 -10.75 44.57 -35.47
N THR A 8 -9.88 43.87 -34.76
CA THR A 8 -9.00 42.81 -35.30
C THR A 8 -9.12 41.48 -34.56
N THR A 9 -10.29 41.19 -33.96
CA THR A 9 -10.51 39.90 -33.26
C THR A 9 -11.16 38.88 -34.20
N THR A 10 -10.41 37.87 -34.63
CA THR A 10 -10.87 36.79 -35.54
C THR A 10 -11.90 35.87 -34.83
N PRO A 11 -12.93 35.34 -35.53
CA PRO A 11 -14.00 34.50 -34.92
C PRO A 11 -13.51 33.28 -34.12
N ALA A 12 -12.31 32.75 -34.44
CA ALA A 12 -11.70 31.64 -33.72
C ALA A 12 -11.30 31.99 -32.26
N ILE A 13 -10.86 33.23 -32.02
CA ILE A 13 -10.42 33.69 -30.69
C ILE A 13 -11.62 33.91 -29.77
N MET A 14 -12.73 34.43 -30.31
CA MET A 14 -14.00 34.54 -29.58
C MET A 14 -14.55 33.16 -29.19
N LYS A 15 -14.44 32.15 -30.07
CA LYS A 15 -14.90 30.78 -29.77
C LYS A 15 -14.09 30.10 -28.66
N ALA A 16 -12.76 30.34 -28.62
CA ALA A 16 -11.89 29.86 -27.55
C ALA A 16 -12.17 30.56 -26.21
N LEU A 17 -12.36 31.88 -26.21
CA LEU A 17 -12.67 32.66 -25.01
C LEU A 17 -14.05 32.30 -24.43
N THR A 18 -15.06 32.07 -25.29
CA THR A 18 -16.40 31.66 -24.84
C THR A 18 -16.37 30.27 -24.19
N SER A 19 -15.52 29.37 -24.69
CA SER A 19 -15.32 28.02 -24.13
C SER A 19 -14.61 28.05 -22.76
N ILE A 20 -13.64 28.95 -22.58
CA ILE A 20 -12.92 29.13 -21.31
C ILE A 20 -13.83 29.78 -20.25
N VAL A 21 -14.69 30.73 -20.64
CA VAL A 21 -15.65 31.36 -19.72
C VAL A 21 -16.78 30.39 -19.33
N ALA A 22 -17.26 29.55 -20.26
CA ALA A 22 -18.25 28.50 -19.95
C ALA A 22 -17.68 27.42 -19.01
N TYR A 23 -16.42 27.03 -19.18
CA TYR A 23 -15.75 26.06 -18.30
C TYR A 23 -15.55 26.60 -16.88
N ASN A 24 -15.22 27.90 -16.75
CA ASN A 24 -15.07 28.54 -15.44
C ASN A 24 -16.42 28.81 -14.75
N LEU A 25 -17.49 29.17 -15.47
CA LEU A 25 -18.82 29.35 -14.88
C LEU A 25 -19.45 28.04 -14.37
N LEU A 26 -19.18 26.90 -15.03
CA LEU A 26 -19.57 25.57 -14.53
C LEU A 26 -18.77 25.13 -13.30
N SER A 27 -17.57 25.70 -13.11
CA SER A 27 -16.70 25.40 -11.96
C SER A 27 -17.04 26.25 -10.73
N VAL A 28 -17.55 27.47 -10.91
CA VAL A 28 -17.89 28.40 -9.82
C VAL A 28 -19.21 28.03 -9.13
N HIS A 29 -20.16 27.38 -9.81
CA HIS A 29 -21.41 26.92 -9.18
C HIS A 29 -21.28 25.69 -8.26
N ARG A 30 -20.07 25.19 -7.98
CA ARG A 30 -19.84 24.09 -7.01
C ARG A 30 -19.22 24.52 -5.68
N LEU A 31 -19.04 25.81 -5.43
CA LEU A 31 -18.38 26.29 -4.20
C LEU A 31 -19.32 26.78 -3.08
N ASP A 32 -20.64 26.88 -3.32
CA ASP A 32 -21.60 27.42 -2.32
C ASP A 32 -22.29 26.34 -1.45
N ALA A 33 -21.82 25.09 -1.44
CA ALA A 33 -22.47 23.98 -0.73
C ALA A 33 -21.69 23.43 0.50
N PHE A 34 -20.76 24.19 1.07
CA PHE A 34 -20.10 23.84 2.34
C PHE A 34 -20.30 24.92 3.40
N ALA A 35 -21.53 25.00 3.92
CA ALA A 35 -21.77 25.58 5.24
C ALA A 35 -21.84 24.43 6.25
N PRO A 36 -20.99 24.37 7.29
CA PRO A 36 -21.10 23.36 8.33
C PRO A 36 -22.29 23.68 9.25
N PRO A 37 -23.15 22.70 9.60
CA PRO A 37 -24.15 22.93 10.62
C PRO A 37 -23.55 22.75 12.02
N TYR A 38 -23.53 23.87 12.77
CA TYR A 38 -23.42 24.04 14.22
C TYR A 38 -22.07 23.90 14.95
N PRO A 39 -21.78 24.81 15.91
CA PRO A 39 -20.70 24.68 16.89
C PRO A 39 -21.21 23.94 18.14
N LEU A 40 -20.50 22.89 18.57
CA LEU A 40 -20.68 22.29 19.89
C LEU A 40 -19.50 22.68 20.77
N SER A 41 -19.76 23.57 21.74
CA SER A 41 -18.92 23.73 22.90
C SER A 41 -19.14 22.54 23.84
N LEU A 42 -18.06 21.91 24.28
CA LEU A 42 -18.11 20.91 25.35
C LEU A 42 -17.08 21.29 26.40
N SER A 43 -17.59 21.83 27.52
CA SER A 43 -16.87 21.88 28.79
C SER A 43 -16.79 20.48 29.41
N PRO A 44 -15.73 20.15 30.17
CA PRO A 44 -15.53 18.82 30.71
C PRO A 44 -16.28 18.65 32.04
N ARG A 45 -17.17 17.66 32.12
CA ARG A 45 -17.57 16.90 33.33
C ARG A 45 -18.82 16.08 33.02
N ASN A 46 -18.63 14.78 32.81
CA ASN A 46 -19.39 13.72 33.50
C ASN A 46 -18.96 12.36 32.94
N ALA A 47 -18.29 11.60 33.79
CA ALA A 47 -17.94 10.22 33.56
C ALA A 47 -19.22 9.37 33.47
N ILE A 48 -19.44 8.71 32.34
CA ILE A 48 -20.44 7.66 32.20
C ILE A 48 -19.70 6.34 32.00
N LYS A 49 -19.78 5.47 33.01
CA LYS A 49 -19.22 4.11 33.01
C LYS A 49 -19.98 3.25 31.99
N PRO A 50 -19.30 2.41 31.17
CA PRO A 50 -19.99 1.47 30.30
C PRO A 50 -20.55 0.31 31.11
N ARG A 51 -21.87 0.12 31.06
CA ARG A 51 -22.58 -1.00 31.68
C ARG A 51 -22.85 -2.04 30.60
N TRP A 52 -22.09 -3.13 30.61
CA TRP A 52 -22.32 -4.29 29.73
C TRP A 52 -23.60 -5.02 30.16
N LYS A 53 -24.52 -5.25 29.21
CA LYS A 53 -25.58 -6.25 29.32
C LYS A 53 -25.88 -6.86 27.95
N THR A 54 -25.46 -8.13 27.82
CA THR A 54 -26.18 -9.31 27.27
C THR A 54 -27.05 -9.15 26.01
N THR A 55 -26.60 -9.84 24.95
CA THR A 55 -27.33 -10.62 23.92
C THR A 55 -28.83 -10.35 23.72
N PRO A 56 -29.29 -10.01 22.50
CA PRO A 56 -30.69 -10.10 22.14
C PRO A 56 -31.04 -11.53 21.66
N ASN A 57 -32.01 -12.14 22.35
CA ASN A 57 -32.69 -13.35 21.93
C ASN A 57 -33.51 -13.10 20.65
N TYR A 58 -33.29 -13.91 19.62
CA TYR A 58 -34.18 -14.00 18.45
C TYR A 58 -35.45 -14.76 18.84
N ALA A 59 -36.58 -14.06 18.93
CA ALA A 59 -37.89 -14.66 19.11
C ALA A 59 -38.43 -15.19 17.77
N THR A 60 -38.66 -16.49 17.72
CA THR A 60 -39.26 -17.22 16.60
C THR A 60 -40.76 -16.94 16.56
N THR A 61 -41.26 -16.31 15.49
CA THR A 61 -42.71 -16.23 15.23
C THR A 61 -43.03 -17.13 14.05
N THR A 62 -43.58 -18.31 14.34
CA THR A 62 -44.10 -19.26 13.38
C THR A 62 -45.44 -18.76 12.84
N SER A 63 -45.51 -18.41 11.56
CA SER A 63 -46.76 -18.40 10.81
C SER A 63 -46.58 -19.23 9.55
N SER A 64 -47.22 -20.40 9.57
CA SER A 64 -47.27 -21.36 8.48
C SER A 64 -48.22 -20.87 7.40
N SER A 65 -47.68 -20.56 6.22
CA SER A 65 -48.46 -20.57 4.98
C SER A 65 -47.65 -21.32 3.93
N SER A 66 -48.11 -22.53 3.66
CA SER A 66 -47.58 -23.44 2.65
C SER A 66 -47.97 -22.95 1.26
N SER A 67 -47.02 -22.36 0.54
CA SER A 67 -47.07 -22.24 -0.92
C SER A 67 -45.81 -22.87 -1.49
N SER A 68 -46.00 -23.99 -2.17
CA SER A 68 -44.98 -24.71 -2.92
C SER A 68 -44.29 -23.78 -3.93
N LEU A 69 -43.10 -23.30 -3.59
CA LEU A 69 -42.23 -22.59 -4.52
C LEU A 69 -41.33 -23.62 -5.20
N SER A 70 -41.64 -23.88 -6.48
CA SER A 70 -40.69 -24.44 -7.44
C SER A 70 -39.44 -23.56 -7.45
N SER A 71 -38.30 -24.12 -7.06
CA SER A 71 -37.00 -23.43 -7.05
C SER A 71 -36.45 -23.29 -8.48
N SER A 72 -37.03 -22.40 -9.27
CA SER A 72 -36.34 -21.85 -10.44
C SER A 72 -35.44 -20.71 -9.92
N SER A 73 -34.14 -20.96 -9.81
CA SER A 73 -33.14 -19.92 -9.52
C SER A 73 -33.17 -18.87 -10.64
N SER A 74 -33.93 -17.80 -10.47
CA SER A 74 -33.99 -16.70 -11.45
C SER A 74 -32.64 -15.99 -11.50
N ALA A 75 -31.94 -16.07 -12.62
CA ALA A 75 -30.66 -15.41 -12.78
C ALA A 75 -30.83 -13.87 -12.83
N THR A 76 -30.03 -13.14 -12.06
CA THR A 76 -30.10 -11.68 -11.98
C THR A 76 -29.06 -11.05 -12.90
N THR A 77 -29.44 -10.02 -13.65
CA THR A 77 -28.54 -9.35 -14.62
C THR A 77 -28.09 -7.98 -14.14
N TYR A 78 -26.79 -7.71 -14.21
CA TYR A 78 -26.16 -6.43 -13.90
C TYR A 78 -25.37 -5.93 -15.09
N ASP A 79 -25.10 -4.63 -15.16
CA ASP A 79 -24.22 -4.07 -16.19
C ASP A 79 -22.76 -4.51 -15.96
N LEU A 80 -22.29 -4.45 -14.71
CA LEU A 80 -20.96 -4.87 -14.31
C LEU A 80 -21.04 -5.87 -13.16
N VAL A 81 -20.30 -6.97 -13.27
CA VAL A 81 -20.02 -7.84 -12.13
C VAL A 81 -18.55 -7.69 -11.76
N VAL A 82 -18.27 -7.50 -10.47
CA VAL A 82 -16.91 -7.38 -9.94
C VAL A 82 -16.67 -8.55 -9.00
N ILE A 83 -15.59 -9.30 -9.22
CA ILE A 83 -15.20 -10.44 -8.39
C ILE A 83 -14.00 -10.03 -7.54
N GLY A 84 -14.17 -9.97 -6.23
CA GLY A 84 -13.19 -9.47 -5.25
C GLY A 84 -13.53 -8.04 -4.81
N GLY A 85 -13.78 -7.87 -3.52
CA GLY A 85 -14.10 -6.63 -2.81
C GLY A 85 -12.90 -5.96 -2.17
N GLY A 86 -11.68 -6.20 -2.69
CA GLY A 86 -10.49 -5.43 -2.34
C GLY A 86 -10.39 -4.10 -3.09
N SER A 87 -9.30 -3.36 -2.88
CA SER A 87 -9.05 -2.03 -3.46
C SER A 87 -9.44 -1.88 -4.94
N SER A 88 -8.98 -2.80 -5.81
CA SER A 88 -9.25 -2.71 -7.26
C SER A 88 -10.72 -2.94 -7.57
N GLY A 89 -11.35 -3.92 -6.92
CA GLY A 89 -12.75 -4.21 -7.12
C GLY A 89 -13.66 -3.10 -6.61
N LEU A 90 -13.37 -2.55 -5.43
CA LEU A 90 -14.11 -1.42 -4.87
C LEU A 90 -13.99 -0.19 -5.77
N THR A 91 -12.79 0.13 -6.28
CA THR A 91 -12.62 1.25 -7.20
C THR A 91 -13.34 1.01 -8.54
N ALA A 92 -13.30 -0.21 -9.09
CA ALA A 92 -14.04 -0.57 -10.30
C ALA A 92 -15.56 -0.40 -10.11
N ALA A 93 -16.10 -0.89 -8.99
CA ALA A 93 -17.50 -0.79 -8.64
C ALA A 93 -17.92 0.68 -8.41
N LYS A 94 -17.17 1.44 -7.61
CA LYS A 94 -17.42 2.88 -7.34
C LYS A 94 -17.41 3.68 -8.65
N PHE A 95 -16.44 3.44 -9.55
CA PHE A 95 -16.40 4.07 -10.86
C PHE A 95 -17.66 3.78 -11.69
N ALA A 96 -18.08 2.51 -11.77
CA ALA A 96 -19.26 2.13 -12.53
C ALA A 96 -20.55 2.80 -12.01
N ARG A 97 -20.68 2.93 -10.69
CA ARG A 97 -21.81 3.62 -10.04
C ARG A 97 -21.86 5.11 -10.37
N THR A 98 -20.72 5.78 -10.54
CA THR A 98 -20.68 7.19 -11.00
C THR A 98 -21.35 7.38 -12.38
N PHE A 99 -21.43 6.33 -13.20
CA PHE A 99 -22.14 6.34 -14.50
C PHE A 99 -23.53 5.70 -14.45
N GLY A 100 -24.10 5.52 -13.24
CA GLY A 100 -25.45 4.99 -13.05
C GLY A 100 -25.62 3.51 -13.41
N LYS A 101 -24.52 2.75 -13.56
CA LYS A 101 -24.56 1.33 -13.97
C LYS A 101 -24.96 0.44 -12.82
N THR A 102 -25.72 -0.61 -13.10
CA THR A 102 -26.04 -1.65 -12.10
C THR A 102 -24.80 -2.51 -11.85
N VAL A 103 -24.44 -2.71 -10.57
CA VAL A 103 -23.21 -3.41 -10.17
C VAL A 103 -23.53 -4.47 -9.14
N CYS A 104 -23.03 -5.68 -9.36
CA CYS A 104 -22.93 -6.71 -8.33
C CYS A 104 -21.46 -6.91 -7.97
N LEU A 105 -21.11 -6.73 -6.70
CA LEU A 105 -19.81 -7.05 -6.13
C LEU A 105 -19.88 -8.41 -5.44
N VAL A 106 -19.02 -9.34 -5.85
CA VAL A 106 -18.91 -10.68 -5.30
C VAL A 106 -17.66 -10.77 -4.42
N GLU A 107 -17.80 -11.15 -3.16
CA GLU A 107 -16.70 -11.25 -2.19
C GLU A 107 -16.82 -12.55 -1.37
N CYS A 108 -15.75 -13.33 -1.25
CA CYS A 108 -15.77 -14.64 -0.58
C CYS A 108 -15.23 -14.61 0.85
N SER A 109 -14.61 -13.51 1.27
CA SER A 109 -14.01 -13.27 2.57
C SER A 109 -14.55 -11.95 3.12
N ARG A 110 -13.67 -10.97 3.40
CA ARG A 110 -14.04 -9.66 3.97
C ARG A 110 -13.92 -8.56 2.92
N ILE A 111 -14.99 -7.78 2.78
CA ILE A 111 -15.00 -6.55 1.96
C ILE A 111 -13.95 -5.58 2.48
N GLY A 112 -13.24 -4.90 1.59
CA GLY A 112 -12.03 -4.12 1.85
C GLY A 112 -10.75 -4.89 1.45
N GLY A 113 -10.82 -6.22 1.46
CA GLY A 113 -9.70 -7.11 1.13
C GLY A 113 -8.48 -6.86 2.01
N ASP A 114 -7.31 -7.28 1.54
CA ASP A 114 -6.07 -7.19 2.31
C ASP A 114 -5.74 -5.76 2.74
N CYS A 115 -5.93 -4.77 1.86
CA CYS A 115 -5.53 -3.38 2.11
C CYS A 115 -6.10 -2.86 3.44
N THR A 116 -7.37 -3.17 3.71
CA THR A 116 -8.09 -2.77 4.91
C THR A 116 -7.80 -3.70 6.09
N TRP A 117 -7.79 -5.03 5.88
CA TRP A 117 -7.79 -5.97 7.00
C TRP A 117 -6.41 -6.43 7.49
N THR A 118 -5.47 -6.64 6.56
CA THR A 118 -4.22 -7.38 6.83
C THR A 118 -2.96 -6.72 6.26
N GLY A 119 -3.12 -5.72 5.39
CA GLY A 119 -2.06 -5.09 4.63
C GLY A 119 -1.88 -3.62 5.01
N CYS A 120 -2.17 -2.73 4.07
CA CYS A 120 -1.80 -1.32 4.14
C CYS A 120 -2.26 -0.62 5.42
N VAL A 121 -3.55 -0.66 5.75
CA VAL A 121 -4.09 0.07 6.89
C VAL A 121 -3.45 -0.38 8.20
N PRO A 122 -3.54 -1.66 8.62
CA PRO A 122 -2.96 -2.08 9.90
C PRO A 122 -1.44 -1.95 9.92
N SER A 123 -0.74 -2.24 8.81
CA SER A 123 0.72 -2.14 8.79
C SER A 123 1.21 -0.71 8.89
N LYS A 124 0.56 0.26 8.23
CA LYS A 124 0.97 1.68 8.28
C LYS A 124 0.61 2.29 9.63
N THR A 125 -0.51 1.89 10.23
CA THR A 125 -0.83 2.28 11.62
C THR A 125 0.18 1.69 12.62
N LEU A 126 0.59 0.43 12.46
CA LEU A 126 1.60 -0.21 13.30
C LEU A 126 2.96 0.47 13.17
N LEU A 127 3.43 0.71 11.94
CA LEU A 127 4.69 1.42 11.65
C LEU A 127 4.72 2.80 12.31
N HIS A 128 3.64 3.56 12.18
CA HIS A 128 3.51 4.87 12.82
C HIS A 128 3.61 4.78 14.34
N ALA A 129 2.85 3.86 14.95
CA ALA A 129 2.83 3.68 16.40
C ALA A 129 4.20 3.18 16.92
N ALA A 130 4.84 2.25 16.21
CA ALA A 130 6.17 1.74 16.52
C ALA A 130 7.25 2.83 16.42
N LYS A 131 7.20 3.68 15.38
CA LYS A 131 8.08 4.84 15.25
C LYS A 131 7.93 5.78 16.43
N ARG A 132 6.69 6.11 16.83
CA ARG A 132 6.44 6.98 18.00
C ARG A 132 6.99 6.40 19.30
N ALA A 133 6.74 5.10 19.54
CA ALA A 133 7.27 4.39 20.70
C ALA A 133 8.81 4.43 20.73
N TRP A 134 9.45 4.15 19.60
CA TRP A 134 10.90 4.19 19.46
C TRP A 134 11.48 5.59 19.65
N THR A 135 10.91 6.62 19.00
CA THR A 135 11.34 8.01 19.14
C THR A 135 11.25 8.48 20.58
N TRP A 136 10.14 8.17 21.27
CA TRP A 136 9.98 8.50 22.68
C TRP A 136 11.08 7.87 23.55
N ARG A 137 11.38 6.57 23.36
CA ARG A 137 12.48 5.90 24.09
C ARG A 137 13.83 6.55 23.80
N LYS A 138 14.15 6.83 22.53
CA LYS A 138 15.42 7.45 22.13
C LYS A 138 15.59 8.87 22.65
N MET A 139 14.52 9.66 22.69
CA MET A 139 14.56 11.01 23.27
C MET A 139 14.78 10.96 24.77
N ASN A 140 14.13 10.04 25.49
CA ASN A 140 14.38 9.84 26.92
C ASN A 140 15.80 9.37 27.20
N GLU A 141 16.35 8.47 26.38
CA GLU A 141 17.75 8.03 26.48
C GLU A 141 18.75 9.19 26.26
N ARG A 142 18.46 10.11 25.33
CA ARG A 142 19.38 11.16 24.90
C ARG A 142 19.29 12.45 25.71
N TYR A 143 18.09 12.82 26.16
CA TYR A 143 17.80 14.12 26.78
C TYR A 143 17.13 14.01 28.15
N GLY A 144 16.90 12.78 28.65
CA GLY A 144 16.25 12.55 29.94
C GLY A 144 17.12 12.87 31.17
N GLU A 145 18.30 13.46 30.98
CA GLU A 145 19.16 13.95 32.07
C GLU A 145 19.08 15.48 32.14
N GLY A 146 18.39 15.97 33.17
CA GLY A 146 18.32 17.37 33.57
C GLY A 146 17.82 17.49 35.00
N ASP A 147 18.64 18.11 35.85
CA ASP A 147 18.58 18.24 37.30
C ASP A 147 17.21 18.54 37.93
N GLY A 148 16.92 17.83 39.03
CA GLY A 148 15.82 18.13 39.94
C GLY A 148 15.85 17.18 41.14
N ASP A 149 16.38 17.67 42.24
CA ASP A 149 16.24 17.11 43.60
C ASP A 149 14.77 17.15 44.06
N ASP A 150 13.88 16.43 43.37
CA ASP A 150 12.53 16.17 43.86
C ASP A 150 12.48 14.75 44.45
N GLU A 151 12.93 14.65 45.69
CA GLU A 151 12.28 13.74 46.65
C GLU A 151 10.78 14.13 46.71
N ASP A 152 9.90 13.14 46.78
CA ASP A 152 8.43 13.30 46.90
C ASP A 152 7.58 13.59 45.66
N VAL A 153 7.74 12.75 44.62
CA VAL A 153 6.55 12.20 43.93
C VAL A 153 6.63 10.67 43.91
N SER A 154 6.03 10.07 44.92
CA SER A 154 5.74 8.65 45.01
C SER A 154 4.87 8.20 43.83
N GLY A 155 5.53 7.72 42.78
CA GLY A 155 4.90 7.02 41.64
C GLY A 155 5.48 7.30 40.25
N GLY A 156 6.43 8.24 40.10
CA GLY A 156 7.00 8.64 38.81
C GLY A 156 8.50 8.35 38.70
N GLY A 157 8.94 7.12 39.02
CA GLY A 157 10.35 6.75 38.93
C GLY A 157 10.89 6.93 37.50
N ARG A 158 12.08 7.53 37.38
CA ARG A 158 12.93 7.62 36.18
C ARG A 158 12.72 6.40 35.29
N GLY A 159 11.99 6.61 34.20
CA GLY A 159 11.30 5.53 33.50
C GLY A 159 12.21 4.67 32.65
N ILE A 160 12.99 3.77 33.25
CA ILE A 160 13.26 2.50 32.59
C ILE A 160 11.88 1.90 32.34
N MET A 161 11.47 1.81 31.09
CA MET A 161 10.18 1.24 30.72
C MET A 161 10.17 -0.23 31.18
N ASN A 162 9.57 -0.49 32.33
CA ASN A 162 9.45 -1.86 32.84
C ASN A 162 8.48 -2.67 31.96
N ASP A 163 8.49 -3.98 32.11
CA ASP A 163 7.71 -4.88 31.25
C ASP A 163 6.19 -4.58 31.30
N ALA A 164 5.67 -4.11 32.44
CA ALA A 164 4.28 -3.73 32.58
C ALA A 164 3.93 -2.47 31.75
N CYS A 165 4.82 -1.47 31.72
CA CYS A 165 4.67 -0.29 30.88
C CYS A 165 4.77 -0.64 29.39
N MET A 166 5.69 -1.53 29.01
CA MET A 166 5.81 -2.05 27.65
C MET A 166 4.54 -2.80 27.21
N LEU A 167 4.00 -3.68 28.05
CA LEU A 167 2.77 -4.41 27.73
C LEU A 167 1.58 -3.46 27.58
N ARG A 168 1.44 -2.47 28.47
CA ARG A 168 0.40 -1.43 28.36
C ARG A 168 0.55 -0.63 27.07
N MET A 169 1.78 -0.26 26.69
CA MET A 169 2.05 0.38 25.41
C MET A 169 1.58 -0.50 24.25
N LEU A 170 1.92 -1.79 24.25
CA LEU A 170 1.54 -2.73 23.18
C LEU A 170 0.03 -2.92 23.08
N ARG A 171 -0.68 -3.00 24.20
CA ARG A 171 -2.16 -2.99 24.21
C ARG A 171 -2.73 -1.72 23.59
N ASN A 172 -2.19 -0.56 23.93
CA ASN A 172 -2.61 0.71 23.33
C ASN A 172 -2.30 0.76 21.83
N VAL A 173 -1.15 0.21 21.40
CA VAL A 173 -0.81 0.08 19.97
C VAL A 173 -1.82 -0.82 19.26
N LYS A 174 -2.15 -1.98 19.83
CA LYS A 174 -3.18 -2.88 19.28
C LYS A 174 -4.52 -2.18 19.13
N MET A 175 -4.99 -1.54 20.20
CA MET A 175 -6.25 -0.78 20.19
C MET A 175 -6.24 0.33 19.15
N TYR A 176 -5.12 1.03 18.99
CA TYR A 176 -4.95 2.06 17.98
C TYR A 176 -5.01 1.50 16.56
N VAL A 177 -4.33 0.37 16.29
CA VAL A 177 -4.39 -0.33 14.99
C VAL A 177 -5.82 -0.77 14.68
N ASP A 178 -6.47 -1.46 15.62
CA ASP A 178 -7.85 -1.94 15.45
C ASP A 178 -8.83 -0.79 15.22
N ALA A 179 -8.71 0.31 15.98
CA ALA A 179 -9.60 1.46 15.85
C ALA A 179 -9.44 2.21 14.51
N ASN A 180 -8.21 2.37 14.02
CA ASN A 180 -8.00 3.01 12.71
C ASN A 180 -8.48 2.12 11.56
N ARG A 181 -8.24 0.82 11.64
CA ARG A 181 -8.77 -0.15 10.68
C ARG A 181 -10.29 -0.09 10.61
N GLU A 182 -10.95 -0.16 11.77
CA GLU A 182 -12.41 -0.13 11.84
C GLU A 182 -12.97 1.19 11.32
N ARG A 183 -12.36 2.32 11.68
CA ARG A 183 -12.78 3.64 11.20
C ARG A 183 -12.71 3.73 9.67
N ILE A 184 -11.59 3.33 9.07
CA ILE A 184 -11.41 3.38 7.61
C ILE A 184 -12.41 2.45 6.91
N TYR A 185 -12.64 1.26 7.47
CA TYR A 185 -13.64 0.33 6.95
C TYR A 185 -15.05 0.94 6.98
N GLU A 186 -15.48 1.48 8.12
CA GLU A 186 -16.82 2.03 8.30
C GLU A 186 -17.09 3.27 7.44
N GLU A 187 -16.07 4.09 7.19
CA GLU A 187 -16.17 5.30 6.36
C GLU A 187 -16.26 4.97 4.86
N ASP A 188 -15.49 4.01 4.35
CA ASP A 188 -15.29 3.84 2.90
C ASP A 188 -15.68 2.48 2.31
N ASP A 189 -15.53 1.39 3.07
CA ASP A 189 -15.55 0.02 2.53
C ASP A 189 -16.70 -0.83 3.08
N SER A 190 -17.41 -0.34 4.10
CA SER A 190 -18.44 -1.13 4.77
C SER A 190 -19.58 -1.51 3.84
N SER A 191 -20.18 -2.68 4.11
CA SER A 191 -21.35 -3.15 3.36
C SER A 191 -22.47 -2.12 3.30
N LYS A 192 -22.63 -1.33 4.38
CA LYS A 192 -23.60 -0.24 4.48
C LYS A 192 -23.29 0.89 3.50
N VAL A 193 -22.03 1.34 3.45
CA VAL A 193 -21.58 2.38 2.50
C VAL A 193 -21.78 1.91 1.07
N LEU A 194 -21.34 0.69 0.73
CA LEU A 194 -21.43 0.17 -0.63
C LEU A 194 -22.89 -0.01 -1.10
N ARG A 195 -23.77 -0.52 -0.22
CA ARG A 195 -25.22 -0.58 -0.51
C ARG A 195 -25.84 0.81 -0.61
N GLY A 196 -25.39 1.77 0.20
CA GLY A 196 -25.78 3.19 0.09
C GLY A 196 -25.40 3.83 -1.25
N LEU A 197 -24.33 3.36 -1.89
CA LEU A 197 -23.97 3.73 -3.27
C LEU A 197 -24.81 3.00 -4.34
N GLY A 198 -25.73 2.11 -3.93
CA GLY A 198 -26.59 1.32 -4.80
C GLY A 198 -25.90 0.13 -5.46
N MET A 199 -24.91 -0.47 -4.79
CA MET A 199 -24.29 -1.73 -5.21
C MET A 199 -24.99 -2.91 -4.53
N ASP A 200 -25.20 -3.99 -5.29
CA ASP A 200 -25.58 -5.27 -4.72
C ASP A 200 -24.35 -6.08 -4.34
N LEU A 201 -24.41 -6.72 -3.17
CA LEU A 201 -23.33 -7.51 -2.61
C LEU A 201 -23.74 -8.98 -2.56
N ALA A 202 -22.97 -9.84 -3.20
CA ALA A 202 -23.10 -11.29 -3.14
C ALA A 202 -21.91 -11.86 -2.39
N LEU A 203 -22.14 -12.41 -1.20
CA LEU A 203 -21.09 -13.05 -0.42
C LEU A 203 -20.96 -14.51 -0.86
N GLY A 204 -19.76 -14.94 -1.21
CA GLY A 204 -19.50 -16.31 -1.66
C GLY A 204 -18.38 -16.42 -2.68
N ARG A 205 -17.99 -17.64 -2.99
CA ARG A 205 -16.96 -17.91 -4.01
C ARG A 205 -17.55 -17.76 -5.41
N ALA A 206 -16.80 -17.07 -6.27
CA ALA A 206 -17.19 -16.84 -7.66
C ALA A 206 -16.51 -17.83 -8.60
N ARG A 207 -17.28 -18.42 -9.52
CA ARG A 207 -16.77 -19.17 -10.67
C ARG A 207 -17.38 -18.61 -11.95
N LEU A 208 -16.53 -18.24 -12.90
CA LEU A 208 -16.94 -17.80 -14.22
C LEU A 208 -17.40 -18.98 -15.08
N CYS A 209 -18.45 -18.74 -15.86
CA CYS A 209 -18.96 -19.68 -16.86
C CYS A 209 -19.52 -18.92 -18.08
N ASP A 210 -20.08 -19.66 -19.04
CA ASP A 210 -20.76 -19.14 -20.24
C ASP A 210 -19.93 -18.09 -21.01
N GLY A 211 -18.67 -18.41 -21.30
CA GLY A 211 -17.75 -17.51 -22.00
C GLY A 211 -17.36 -16.26 -21.20
N GLY A 212 -17.50 -16.30 -19.87
CA GLY A 212 -17.09 -15.24 -18.96
C GLY A 212 -18.15 -14.15 -18.73
N ARG A 213 -19.42 -14.40 -19.11
CA ARG A 213 -20.55 -13.48 -18.91
C ARG A 213 -21.49 -13.87 -17.79
N SER A 214 -21.33 -15.07 -17.24
CA SER A 214 -22.08 -15.57 -16.11
C SER A 214 -21.11 -15.87 -14.97
N VAL A 215 -21.53 -15.56 -13.75
CA VAL A 215 -20.80 -15.86 -12.52
C VAL A 215 -21.71 -16.69 -11.63
N ILE A 216 -21.26 -17.91 -11.32
CA ILE A 216 -21.86 -18.74 -10.29
C ILE A 216 -21.27 -18.28 -8.96
N VAL A 217 -22.14 -17.88 -8.03
CA VAL A 217 -21.75 -17.56 -6.66
C VAL A 217 -22.26 -18.66 -5.75
N THR A 218 -21.34 -19.36 -5.09
CA THR A 218 -21.64 -20.38 -4.08
C THR A 218 -21.44 -19.79 -2.70
N ASP A 219 -22.51 -19.79 -1.91
CA ASP A 219 -22.46 -19.46 -0.48
C ASP A 219 -21.71 -20.61 0.22
N GLU A 220 -20.47 -20.36 0.66
CA GLU A 220 -19.79 -21.23 1.61
C GLU A 220 -19.88 -20.54 2.97
N ASN A 221 -20.65 -21.11 3.91
CA ASN A 221 -20.52 -20.73 5.31
C ASN A 221 -19.11 -21.12 5.76
N ILE A 222 -18.48 -20.21 6.52
CA ILE A 222 -17.14 -20.35 7.11
C ILE A 222 -17.06 -21.55 8.10
N ASP A 223 -18.18 -22.20 8.41
CA ASP A 223 -18.28 -23.22 9.48
C ASP A 223 -18.54 -24.66 8.99
N GLY A 224 -18.36 -24.96 7.71
CA GLY A 224 -18.38 -26.36 7.21
C GLY A 224 -19.74 -27.10 7.25
N MET A 225 -20.82 -26.44 7.69
CA MET A 225 -22.18 -26.99 7.70
C MET A 225 -22.88 -26.67 6.36
N THR A 226 -23.16 -27.70 5.59
CA THR A 226 -23.53 -27.67 4.17
C THR A 226 -25.01 -27.35 3.92
N THR A 227 -25.28 -26.13 3.46
CA THR A 227 -26.32 -25.85 2.46
C THR A 227 -25.71 -24.92 1.41
N THR A 228 -25.21 -25.50 0.31
CA THR A 228 -24.66 -24.73 -0.81
C THR A 228 -25.80 -24.19 -1.64
N THR A 229 -26.30 -23.00 -1.31
CA THR A 229 -27.08 -22.22 -2.28
C THR A 229 -26.12 -21.67 -3.32
N SER A 230 -26.34 -22.04 -4.57
CA SER A 230 -25.68 -21.42 -5.72
C SER A 230 -26.66 -20.48 -6.42
N ARG A 231 -26.18 -19.31 -6.81
CA ARG A 231 -26.93 -18.34 -7.62
C ARG A 231 -26.12 -17.97 -8.86
N ILE A 232 -26.81 -17.75 -9.96
CA ILE A 232 -26.19 -17.33 -11.22
C ILE A 232 -26.44 -15.85 -11.41
N ILE A 233 -25.37 -15.11 -11.67
CA ILE A 233 -25.37 -13.66 -11.90
C ILE A 233 -24.83 -13.39 -13.30
N HIS A 234 -25.56 -12.64 -14.11
CA HIS A 234 -25.18 -12.30 -15.48
C HIS A 234 -24.62 -10.88 -15.59
N ALA A 235 -23.57 -10.72 -16.38
CA ALA A 235 -22.92 -9.46 -16.68
C ALA A 235 -23.23 -8.98 -18.11
N ARG A 236 -24.07 -7.96 -18.24
CA ARG A 236 -24.47 -7.35 -19.52
C ARG A 236 -23.27 -6.72 -20.24
N CYS A 237 -22.46 -5.90 -19.55
CA CYS A 237 -21.33 -5.20 -20.18
C CYS A 237 -20.00 -5.94 -20.00
N GLY A 238 -19.73 -6.50 -18.82
CA GLY A 238 -18.53 -7.32 -18.59
C GLY A 238 -18.27 -7.65 -17.12
N VAL A 239 -17.18 -8.38 -16.88
CA VAL A 239 -16.71 -8.78 -15.55
C VAL A 239 -15.32 -8.19 -15.27
N VAL A 240 -15.10 -7.72 -14.05
CA VAL A 240 -13.76 -7.39 -13.53
C VAL A 240 -13.35 -8.42 -12.48
N ILE A 241 -12.22 -9.07 -12.69
CA ILE A 241 -11.56 -9.95 -11.72
C ILE A 241 -10.56 -9.12 -10.92
N ALA A 242 -10.75 -9.05 -9.61
CA ALA A 242 -9.95 -8.28 -8.67
C ALA A 242 -9.71 -9.08 -7.36
N THR A 243 -9.38 -10.36 -7.51
CA THR A 243 -9.27 -11.34 -6.41
C THR A 243 -7.99 -11.24 -5.59
N GLY A 244 -7.09 -10.32 -5.95
CA GLY A 244 -5.88 -10.05 -5.21
C GLY A 244 -4.87 -11.21 -5.23
N ALA A 245 -4.11 -11.33 -4.15
CA ALA A 245 -3.09 -12.33 -3.95
C ALA A 245 -2.97 -12.66 -2.45
N SER A 246 -2.44 -13.83 -2.13
CA SER A 246 -2.27 -14.30 -0.74
C SER A 246 -0.83 -14.83 -0.51
N PRO A 247 -0.39 -15.07 0.73
CA PRO A 247 0.89 -15.68 1.02
C PRO A 247 1.05 -17.01 0.28
N GLY A 248 2.19 -17.22 -0.38
CA GLY A 248 2.34 -18.33 -1.32
C GLY A 248 2.52 -19.69 -0.68
N ARG A 249 1.54 -20.58 -0.81
CA ARG A 249 1.60 -21.96 -0.28
C ARG A 249 2.79 -22.78 -0.83
N TYR A 250 3.08 -22.68 -2.13
CA TYR A 250 4.26 -23.35 -2.71
C TYR A 250 5.60 -22.81 -2.19
N MET A 251 5.62 -21.62 -1.58
CA MET A 251 6.81 -21.09 -0.92
C MET A 251 6.98 -21.73 0.47
N PHE A 252 5.88 -22.07 1.14
CA PHE A 252 5.87 -22.78 2.41
C PHE A 252 6.33 -24.23 2.24
N ASP A 253 5.85 -24.92 1.20
CA ASP A 253 6.23 -26.30 0.88
C ASP A 253 7.75 -26.50 0.65
N ARG A 254 8.48 -25.42 0.36
CA ARG A 254 9.95 -25.44 0.20
C ARG A 254 10.71 -25.45 1.52
N ILE A 255 10.03 -25.14 2.63
CA ILE A 255 10.61 -25.09 3.99
C ILE A 255 10.11 -26.32 4.74
N ARG A 256 10.96 -27.35 4.85
CA ARG A 256 10.60 -28.60 5.52
C ARG A 256 10.26 -28.35 6.99
N GLY A 257 9.16 -28.92 7.48
CA GLY A 257 8.71 -28.80 8.87
C GLY A 257 8.03 -27.46 9.21
N LEU A 258 7.80 -26.56 8.23
CA LEU A 258 7.09 -25.31 8.49
C LEU A 258 5.62 -25.54 8.88
N ASP A 259 4.97 -26.56 8.31
CA ASP A 259 3.58 -26.91 8.64
C ASP A 259 3.43 -27.45 10.08
N ASP A 260 4.52 -27.93 10.67
CA ASP A 260 4.54 -28.48 12.03
C ASP A 260 4.78 -27.40 13.10
N VAL A 261 4.98 -26.14 12.71
CA VAL A 261 5.24 -25.02 13.63
C VAL A 261 4.27 -23.86 13.41
N PRO A 262 3.87 -23.14 14.48
CA PRO A 262 3.15 -21.89 14.31
C PRO A 262 4.02 -20.84 13.61
N PHE A 263 3.49 -20.25 12.53
CA PHE A 263 4.15 -19.15 11.82
C PHE A 263 3.17 -18.03 11.51
N TRP A 264 3.73 -16.83 11.39
CA TRP A 264 3.00 -15.66 10.96
C TRP A 264 3.23 -15.36 9.48
N THR A 265 2.26 -14.72 8.88
CA THR A 265 2.36 -13.99 7.61
C THR A 265 1.78 -12.61 7.83
N TYR A 266 1.79 -11.74 6.81
CA TYR A 266 1.08 -10.46 6.92
C TYR A 266 -0.44 -10.64 7.09
N GLU A 267 -1.03 -11.78 6.72
CA GLU A 267 -2.46 -12.04 6.87
C GLU A 267 -2.86 -12.28 8.33
N ASN A 268 -2.14 -13.16 9.04
CA ASN A 268 -2.54 -13.65 10.36
C ASN A 268 -1.79 -12.99 11.54
N LEU A 269 -0.84 -12.08 11.28
CA LEU A 269 -0.09 -11.37 12.32
C LEU A 269 -1.00 -10.65 13.33
N TRP A 270 -2.20 -10.27 12.88
CA TRP A 270 -3.17 -9.43 13.58
C TRP A 270 -4.23 -10.23 14.34
N ASP A 271 -4.37 -11.51 14.01
CA ASP A 271 -5.46 -12.38 14.46
C ASP A 271 -5.10 -13.07 15.79
N GLU A 272 -6.02 -13.90 16.29
CA GLU A 272 -5.76 -14.74 17.46
C GLU A 272 -4.54 -15.64 17.23
N GLY A 273 -3.64 -15.70 18.21
CA GLY A 273 -2.34 -16.37 18.08
C GLY A 273 -1.29 -15.59 17.29
N GLY A 274 -1.63 -14.39 16.80
CA GLY A 274 -0.72 -13.45 16.14
C GLY A 274 0.26 -12.76 17.10
N PHE A 275 0.84 -11.65 16.64
CA PHE A 275 1.91 -10.94 17.35
C PHE A 275 1.47 -10.45 18.73
N PHE A 276 0.33 -9.76 18.82
CA PHE A 276 -0.13 -9.17 20.07
C PHE A 276 -0.46 -10.23 21.13
N ASP A 277 -1.07 -11.35 20.73
CA ASP A 277 -1.36 -12.46 21.64
C ASP A 277 -0.09 -13.17 22.11
N ALA A 278 0.89 -13.33 21.23
CA ALA A 278 2.19 -13.90 21.59
C ALA A 278 2.95 -13.02 22.59
N VAL A 279 2.86 -11.70 22.46
CA VAL A 279 3.38 -10.76 23.45
C VAL A 279 2.71 -10.97 24.81
N GLU A 280 1.38 -11.04 24.85
CA GLU A 280 0.66 -11.21 26.12
C GLU A 280 1.02 -12.55 26.79
N ARG A 281 1.08 -13.64 26.02
CA ARG A 281 1.47 -14.96 26.52
C ARG A 281 2.90 -14.99 27.06
N ASN A 282 3.85 -14.39 26.35
CA ASN A 282 5.25 -14.30 26.81
C ASN A 282 5.36 -13.49 28.12
N HIS A 283 4.63 -12.37 28.22
CA HIS A 283 4.62 -11.58 29.45
C HIS A 283 4.01 -12.34 30.62
N MET A 284 2.91 -13.07 30.42
CA MET A 284 2.32 -13.91 31.48
C MET A 284 3.27 -14.99 32.01
N ARG A 285 4.25 -15.40 31.20
CA ARG A 285 5.33 -16.33 31.59
C ARG A 285 6.54 -15.66 32.23
N GLY A 286 6.49 -14.35 32.47
CA GLY A 286 7.58 -13.58 33.07
C GLY A 286 8.76 -13.32 32.13
N ARG A 287 8.59 -13.50 30.81
CA ARG A 287 9.62 -13.18 29.82
C ARG A 287 9.58 -11.70 29.45
N ARG A 288 10.76 -11.12 29.24
CA ARG A 288 10.90 -9.72 28.79
C ARG A 288 10.67 -9.63 27.29
N MET A 289 10.20 -8.48 26.83
CA MET A 289 9.96 -8.25 25.40
C MET A 289 11.25 -8.38 24.57
N SER A 290 12.39 -7.93 25.11
CA SER A 290 13.71 -8.05 24.48
C SER A 290 14.19 -9.50 24.29
N GLU A 291 13.57 -10.45 25.01
CA GLU A 291 13.87 -11.88 24.91
C GLU A 291 12.99 -12.57 23.86
N MET A 292 11.98 -11.89 23.32
CA MET A 292 11.13 -12.38 22.24
C MET A 292 11.85 -12.16 20.91
N ARG A 293 12.38 -13.25 20.35
CA ARG A 293 13.15 -13.24 19.11
C ARG A 293 12.30 -13.67 17.93
N VAL A 294 12.09 -12.76 16.99
CA VAL A 294 11.29 -13.00 15.78
C VAL A 294 12.21 -13.16 14.57
N ILE A 295 12.07 -14.29 13.89
CA ILE A 295 12.76 -14.61 12.65
C ILE A 295 11.87 -14.19 11.49
N VAL A 296 12.33 -13.23 10.68
CA VAL A 296 11.59 -12.75 9.51
C VAL A 296 12.24 -13.32 8.25
N VAL A 297 11.46 -14.06 7.45
CA VAL A 297 11.93 -14.69 6.22
C VAL A 297 11.41 -13.90 5.02
N GLY A 298 12.28 -13.13 4.37
CA GLY A 298 11.99 -12.32 3.20
C GLY A 298 12.45 -10.87 3.36
N GLY A 299 13.40 -10.43 2.52
CA GLY A 299 13.91 -9.05 2.51
C GLY A 299 13.19 -8.11 1.56
N GLY A 300 11.92 -8.40 1.24
CA GLY A 300 11.05 -7.51 0.45
C GLY A 300 10.42 -6.40 1.30
N PRO A 301 9.56 -5.54 0.71
CA PRO A 301 8.95 -4.41 1.42
C PRO A 301 8.25 -4.80 2.72
N VAL A 302 7.40 -5.83 2.69
CA VAL A 302 6.66 -6.33 3.86
C VAL A 302 7.61 -6.79 4.97
N GLY A 303 8.63 -7.58 4.63
CA GLY A 303 9.60 -8.07 5.62
C GLY A 303 10.40 -6.94 6.24
N CYS A 304 10.86 -5.97 5.44
CA CYS A 304 11.57 -4.79 5.94
C CYS A 304 10.68 -3.93 6.88
N GLU A 305 9.45 -3.60 6.44
CA GLU A 305 8.48 -2.83 7.24
C GLU A 305 8.20 -3.52 8.58
N LEU A 306 7.85 -4.81 8.55
CA LEU A 306 7.49 -5.54 9.75
C LEU A 306 8.70 -5.74 10.67
N SER A 307 9.88 -6.07 10.15
CA SER A 307 11.11 -6.17 10.97
C SER A 307 11.42 -4.88 11.73
N GLN A 308 11.33 -3.73 11.07
CA GLN A 308 11.57 -2.44 11.74
C GLN A 308 10.49 -2.16 12.79
N SER A 309 9.22 -2.42 12.48
CA SER A 309 8.13 -2.22 13.45
C SER A 309 8.28 -3.10 14.70
N LEU A 310 8.60 -4.39 14.53
CA LEU A 310 8.73 -5.35 15.62
C LEU A 310 9.94 -5.03 16.52
N SER A 311 11.08 -4.68 15.92
CA SER A 311 12.26 -4.20 16.66
C SER A 311 11.93 -2.93 17.46
N ARG A 312 11.28 -1.96 16.82
CA ARG A 312 10.83 -0.73 17.48
C ARG A 312 9.77 -0.96 18.55
N LEU A 313 9.08 -2.09 18.55
CA LEU A 313 8.16 -2.50 19.62
C LEU A 313 8.84 -3.34 20.72
N GLY A 314 10.12 -3.64 20.57
CA GLY A 314 10.97 -4.24 21.61
C GLY A 314 11.40 -5.68 21.34
N CYS A 315 11.03 -6.29 20.20
CA CYS A 315 11.47 -7.64 19.86
C CYS A 315 12.95 -7.65 19.45
N SER A 316 13.64 -8.76 19.69
CA SER A 316 14.86 -9.09 18.95
C SER A 316 14.47 -9.60 17.56
N VAL A 317 15.07 -9.08 16.48
CA VAL A 317 14.67 -9.44 15.12
C VAL A 317 15.86 -9.92 14.30
N VAL A 318 15.69 -11.08 13.66
CA VAL A 318 16.62 -11.59 12.64
C VAL A 318 15.89 -11.63 11.31
N LEU A 319 16.29 -10.78 10.35
CA LEU A 319 15.75 -10.78 8.99
C LEU A 319 16.66 -11.60 8.09
N ILE A 320 16.08 -12.62 7.45
CA ILE A 320 16.75 -13.50 6.50
C ILE A 320 16.22 -13.27 5.11
N CYS A 321 17.15 -13.03 4.19
CA CYS A 321 16.85 -12.70 2.81
C CYS A 321 17.59 -13.67 1.87
N GLY A 322 16.84 -14.36 1.00
CA GLY A 322 17.42 -15.27 0.00
C GLY A 322 18.10 -14.56 -1.17
N SER A 323 17.90 -13.25 -1.29
CA SER A 323 18.58 -12.35 -2.22
C SER A 323 19.90 -11.85 -1.63
N ALA A 324 20.78 -11.29 -2.47
CA ALA A 324 22.04 -10.68 -2.01
C ALA A 324 21.85 -9.40 -1.18
N ARG A 325 20.64 -8.81 -1.23
CA ARG A 325 20.34 -7.53 -0.59
C ARG A 325 18.85 -7.42 -0.24
N LEU A 326 18.58 -6.52 0.72
CA LEU A 326 17.22 -6.04 1.02
C LEU A 326 16.65 -5.27 -0.18
N LEU A 327 15.34 -5.28 -0.37
CA LEU A 327 14.65 -4.58 -1.46
C LEU A 327 15.30 -4.83 -2.84
N PRO A 328 15.42 -6.09 -3.28
CA PRO A 328 16.24 -6.48 -4.44
C PRO A 328 15.80 -5.84 -5.77
N ASN A 329 14.58 -5.32 -5.84
CA ASN A 329 14.02 -4.64 -6.99
C ASN A 329 14.35 -3.13 -7.07
N GLY A 330 14.86 -2.53 -6.00
CA GLY A 330 15.19 -1.09 -5.92
C GLY A 330 16.67 -0.78 -6.18
N GLU A 331 17.08 0.46 -5.91
CA GLU A 331 18.48 0.91 -6.00
C GLU A 331 19.40 0.22 -4.97
N MET A 332 20.66 -0.03 -5.33
CA MET A 332 21.61 -0.71 -4.45
C MET A 332 21.96 0.12 -3.22
N GLU A 333 22.03 1.44 -3.39
CA GLU A 333 22.26 2.42 -2.33
C GLU A 333 21.13 2.38 -1.29
N ALA A 334 19.88 2.19 -1.73
CA ALA A 334 18.75 2.08 -0.81
C ALA A 334 18.86 0.82 0.05
N SER A 335 19.25 -0.31 -0.55
CA SER A 335 19.50 -1.55 0.18
C SER A 335 20.63 -1.43 1.20
N ALA A 336 21.75 -0.81 0.79
CA ALA A 336 22.93 -0.67 1.64
C ALA A 336 22.65 0.24 2.84
N GLU A 337 22.00 1.38 2.59
CA GLU A 337 21.66 2.34 3.64
C GLU A 337 20.59 1.77 4.58
N LEU A 338 19.58 1.08 4.07
CA LEU A 338 18.55 0.44 4.91
C LEU A 338 19.16 -0.65 5.80
N LYS A 339 20.10 -1.45 5.27
CA LYS A 339 20.83 -2.45 6.07
C LYS A 339 21.61 -1.79 7.21
N ARG A 340 22.19 -0.61 6.98
CA ARG A 340 22.89 0.17 8.01
C ARG A 340 21.92 0.70 9.08
N VAL A 341 20.76 1.21 8.67
CA VAL A 341 19.69 1.62 9.59
C VAL A 341 19.25 0.43 10.46
N PHE A 342 18.98 -0.72 9.85
CA PHE A 342 18.56 -1.93 10.55
C PHE A 342 19.60 -2.39 11.57
N LYS A 343 20.89 -2.39 11.19
CA LYS A 343 21.97 -2.71 12.12
C LYS A 343 22.01 -1.74 13.31
N ASN A 344 21.83 -0.44 13.08
CA ASN A 344 21.79 0.57 14.14
C ASN A 344 20.56 0.45 15.04
N GLU A 345 19.46 -0.11 14.54
CA GLU A 345 18.25 -0.45 15.29
C GLU A 345 18.27 -1.87 15.89
N GLY A 346 19.42 -2.57 15.84
CA GLY A 346 19.57 -3.90 16.46
C GLY A 346 18.88 -5.03 15.70
N ILE A 347 18.61 -4.86 14.41
CA ILE A 347 18.04 -5.90 13.54
C ILE A 347 19.20 -6.63 12.86
N ASP A 348 19.29 -7.95 13.08
CA ASP A 348 20.29 -8.80 12.43
C ASP A 348 19.85 -9.13 11.01
N VAL A 349 20.58 -8.64 10.01
CA VAL A 349 20.26 -8.88 8.59
C VAL A 349 21.21 -9.89 7.97
N ILE A 350 20.66 -11.05 7.59
CA ILE A 350 21.37 -12.14 6.92
C ILE A 350 20.85 -12.25 5.50
N CYS A 351 21.70 -12.01 4.51
CA CYS A 351 21.35 -12.12 3.10
C CYS A 351 22.16 -13.23 2.41
N ASP A 352 21.81 -13.56 1.18
CA ASP A 352 22.30 -14.75 0.44
C ASP A 352 22.02 -16.08 1.16
N GLN A 353 20.97 -16.13 1.97
CA GLN A 353 20.64 -17.32 2.76
C GLN A 353 19.16 -17.66 2.61
N ARG A 354 18.87 -18.94 2.36
CA ARG A 354 17.51 -19.46 2.29
C ARG A 354 17.25 -20.36 3.49
N VAL A 355 16.06 -20.22 4.07
CA VAL A 355 15.57 -21.15 5.08
C VAL A 355 15.09 -22.40 4.35
N VAL A 356 15.62 -23.59 4.71
CA VAL A 356 15.27 -24.87 4.04
C VAL A 356 14.57 -25.86 4.95
N SER A 357 14.70 -25.69 6.27
CA SER A 357 13.97 -26.49 7.25
C SER A 357 13.76 -25.70 8.53
N VAL A 358 12.67 -26.00 9.20
CA VAL A 358 12.27 -25.48 10.49
C VAL A 358 11.88 -26.65 11.39
N VAL A 359 12.30 -26.64 12.65
CA VAL A 359 12.00 -27.66 13.66
C VAL A 359 11.60 -26.97 14.95
N SER A 360 10.54 -27.44 15.59
CA SER A 360 10.21 -27.03 16.95
C SER A 360 11.06 -27.81 17.96
N LEU A 361 11.79 -27.12 18.84
CA LEU A 361 12.60 -27.77 19.87
C LEU A 361 11.79 -28.12 21.13
N ASP A 362 10.74 -27.35 21.43
CA ASP A 362 9.92 -27.45 22.66
C ASP A 362 8.49 -26.90 22.50
N GLY A 363 8.02 -26.65 21.27
CA GLY A 363 6.72 -26.06 20.95
C GLY A 363 6.75 -24.55 20.70
N GLU A 364 7.79 -23.84 21.15
CA GLU A 364 7.89 -22.37 21.05
C GLU A 364 9.21 -21.91 20.45
N THR A 365 10.27 -22.68 20.65
CA THR A 365 11.58 -22.42 20.10
C THR A 365 11.69 -23.05 18.71
N ILE A 366 11.98 -22.21 17.73
CA ILE A 366 12.10 -22.54 16.30
C ILE A 366 13.59 -22.61 15.94
N ASP A 367 14.08 -23.81 15.61
CA ASP A 367 15.41 -24.04 15.02
C ASP A 367 15.27 -24.12 13.50
N TYR A 368 16.09 -23.37 12.77
CA TYR A 368 16.15 -23.45 11.33
C TYR A 368 17.59 -23.39 10.83
N GLY A 369 17.87 -24.18 9.79
CA GLY A 369 19.23 -24.39 9.28
C GLY A 369 19.29 -24.41 7.75
N ASN A 370 20.46 -24.02 7.21
CA ASN A 370 20.87 -24.20 5.82
C ASN A 370 21.90 -25.33 5.69
N VAL A 371 22.05 -25.87 4.47
CA VAL A 371 23.25 -26.58 4.02
C VAL A 371 24.42 -25.58 4.05
N GLY A 372 25.19 -25.58 5.14
CA GLY A 372 26.33 -24.66 5.32
C GLY A 372 26.30 -23.79 6.59
N ILE A 373 25.95 -24.39 7.75
CA ILE A 373 26.39 -23.98 9.09
C ILE A 373 26.00 -22.55 9.55
N SER A 374 24.70 -22.32 9.78
CA SER A 374 24.27 -21.53 10.94
C SER A 374 22.88 -22.00 11.36
N ARG A 375 22.77 -22.47 12.62
CA ARG A 375 21.49 -22.64 13.30
C ARG A 375 21.15 -21.31 13.92
N ILE A 376 19.91 -20.87 13.76
CA ILE A 376 19.43 -19.68 14.44
C ILE A 376 18.15 -20.08 15.18
N ILE A 377 18.11 -19.66 16.43
CA ILE A 377 17.06 -20.01 17.37
C ILE A 377 16.23 -18.75 17.59
N GLY A 378 14.90 -18.86 17.51
CA GLY A 378 13.96 -17.80 17.84
C GLY A 378 12.61 -18.34 18.31
N ASP A 379 11.75 -17.47 18.81
CA ASP A 379 10.45 -17.84 19.39
C ASP A 379 9.32 -17.85 18.35
N HIS A 380 9.46 -17.03 17.33
CA HIS A 380 8.43 -16.89 16.29
C HIS A 380 9.07 -16.73 14.93
N ILE A 381 8.38 -17.21 13.90
CA ILE A 381 8.78 -17.07 12.51
C ILE A 381 7.69 -16.33 11.73
N LEU A 382 8.08 -15.29 11.00
CA LEU A 382 7.24 -14.50 10.12
C LEU A 382 7.68 -14.72 8.68
N ILE A 383 6.81 -15.28 7.84
CA ILE A 383 7.07 -15.53 6.43
C ILE A 383 6.57 -14.36 5.59
N ALA A 384 7.50 -13.66 4.94
CA ALA A 384 7.29 -12.50 4.09
C ALA A 384 7.98 -12.68 2.71
N THR A 385 7.98 -13.90 2.18
CA THR A 385 8.74 -14.29 0.98
C THR A 385 8.06 -13.92 -0.35
N GLY A 386 6.80 -13.50 -0.33
CA GLY A 386 6.07 -13.06 -1.52
C GLY A 386 4.56 -13.25 -1.42
N ARG A 387 3.87 -12.90 -2.50
CA ARG A 387 2.41 -13.02 -2.68
C ARG A 387 2.14 -13.78 -3.97
N VAL A 388 1.08 -14.56 -3.99
CA VAL A 388 0.67 -15.41 -5.12
C VAL A 388 -0.71 -15.00 -5.58
N PRO A 389 -0.91 -14.71 -6.89
CA PRO A 389 -2.21 -14.36 -7.43
C PRO A 389 -3.31 -15.38 -7.10
N ASN A 390 -4.47 -14.88 -6.66
CA ASN A 390 -5.64 -15.70 -6.33
C ASN A 390 -6.45 -15.99 -7.59
N VAL A 391 -6.05 -17.02 -8.35
CA VAL A 391 -6.64 -17.35 -9.67
C VAL A 391 -7.26 -18.75 -9.73
N GLU A 392 -7.12 -19.55 -8.66
CA GLU A 392 -7.60 -20.93 -8.62
C GLU A 392 -9.11 -21.04 -8.39
N ARG A 393 -9.72 -22.14 -8.88
CA ARG A 393 -11.14 -22.49 -8.67
C ARG A 393 -12.15 -21.45 -9.18
N MET A 394 -11.72 -20.57 -10.08
CA MET A 394 -12.55 -19.52 -10.67
C MET A 394 -13.14 -19.87 -12.05
N GLY A 395 -12.85 -21.06 -12.60
CA GLY A 395 -13.31 -21.47 -13.93
C GLY A 395 -12.62 -20.73 -15.08
N LEU A 396 -11.41 -20.19 -14.86
CA LEU A 396 -10.67 -19.40 -15.84
C LEU A 396 -10.25 -20.23 -17.06
N ASP A 397 -9.76 -21.46 -16.83
CA ASP A 397 -9.36 -22.36 -17.92
C ASP A 397 -10.56 -22.77 -18.78
N ASP A 398 -11.72 -23.04 -18.14
CA ASP A 398 -12.96 -23.44 -18.81
C ASP A 398 -13.46 -22.39 -19.82
N ILE A 399 -13.21 -21.10 -19.53
CA ILE A 399 -13.59 -19.98 -20.42
C ILE A 399 -12.45 -19.50 -21.32
N GLY A 400 -11.25 -20.06 -21.20
CA GLY A 400 -10.08 -19.71 -22.02
C GLY A 400 -9.31 -18.46 -21.58
N VAL A 401 -9.37 -18.07 -20.31
CA VAL A 401 -8.50 -17.03 -19.74
C VAL A 401 -7.07 -17.57 -19.60
N LYS A 402 -6.08 -16.85 -20.15
CA LYS A 402 -4.68 -17.27 -20.08
C LYS A 402 -4.00 -16.82 -18.79
N ILE A 403 -3.27 -17.74 -18.16
CA ILE A 403 -2.43 -17.50 -16.98
C ILE A 403 -0.96 -17.50 -17.38
N ASN A 404 -0.17 -16.62 -16.78
CA ASN A 404 1.27 -16.57 -16.94
C ASN A 404 1.92 -17.70 -16.11
N PRO A 405 2.67 -18.64 -16.73
CA PRO A 405 3.24 -19.78 -16.01
C PRO A 405 4.36 -19.40 -15.03
N VAL A 406 4.93 -18.20 -15.14
CA VAL A 406 6.01 -17.72 -14.28
C VAL A 406 5.46 -16.97 -13.06
N THR A 407 4.52 -16.04 -13.28
CA THR A 407 3.95 -15.21 -12.19
C THR A 407 2.70 -15.82 -11.57
N ASN A 408 2.12 -16.85 -12.20
CA ASN A 408 0.80 -17.41 -11.90
C ASN A 408 -0.36 -16.38 -11.99
N GLY A 409 -0.13 -15.25 -12.65
CA GLY A 409 -1.12 -14.17 -12.77
C GLY A 409 -1.92 -14.21 -14.06
N ILE A 410 -3.10 -13.58 -14.06
CA ILE A 410 -3.95 -13.42 -15.24
C ILE A 410 -3.24 -12.51 -16.26
N ILE A 411 -3.05 -13.00 -17.48
CA ILE A 411 -2.46 -12.21 -18.57
C ILE A 411 -3.51 -11.21 -19.09
N VAL A 412 -3.13 -9.93 -19.08
CA VAL A 412 -3.96 -8.84 -19.60
C VAL A 412 -3.21 -7.98 -20.62
N ASP A 413 -3.96 -7.35 -21.52
CA ASP A 413 -3.43 -6.33 -22.43
C ASP A 413 -3.25 -4.97 -21.72
N GLU A 414 -2.81 -3.95 -22.47
CA GLU A 414 -2.64 -2.57 -21.96
C GLU A 414 -3.94 -1.93 -21.47
N LYS A 415 -5.10 -2.48 -21.84
CA LYS A 415 -6.43 -2.01 -21.44
C LYS A 415 -7.00 -2.84 -20.29
N LEU A 416 -6.20 -3.74 -19.72
CA LEU A 416 -6.56 -4.68 -18.64
C LEU A 416 -7.56 -5.78 -19.08
N GLN A 417 -7.74 -5.98 -20.39
CA GLN A 417 -8.58 -7.04 -20.93
C GLN A 417 -7.81 -8.37 -20.96
N THR A 418 -8.45 -9.45 -20.52
CA THR A 418 -7.90 -10.81 -20.59
C THR A 418 -7.95 -11.35 -22.02
N SER A 419 -7.53 -12.60 -22.24
CA SER A 419 -7.76 -13.31 -23.51
C SER A 419 -9.23 -13.53 -23.87
N VAL A 420 -10.16 -13.28 -22.93
CA VAL A 420 -11.61 -13.42 -23.14
C VAL A 420 -12.28 -12.06 -23.21
N LYS A 421 -13.00 -11.81 -24.31
CA LYS A 421 -13.66 -10.53 -24.57
C LYS A 421 -14.74 -10.23 -23.51
N GLY A 422 -14.63 -9.07 -22.87
CA GLY A 422 -15.56 -8.64 -21.82
C GLY A 422 -15.19 -9.14 -20.42
N VAL A 423 -14.10 -9.87 -20.28
CA VAL A 423 -13.48 -10.23 -18.99
C VAL A 423 -12.19 -9.44 -18.83
N TYR A 424 -12.10 -8.69 -17.73
CA TYR A 424 -10.96 -7.85 -17.38
C TYR A 424 -10.39 -8.30 -16.04
N ALA A 425 -9.11 -8.03 -15.80
CA ALA A 425 -8.48 -8.30 -14.50
C ALA A 425 -7.63 -7.11 -14.04
N ALA A 426 -7.67 -6.81 -12.75
CA ALA A 426 -6.98 -5.66 -12.16
C ALA A 426 -6.50 -5.95 -10.73
N GLY A 427 -5.32 -5.43 -10.39
CA GLY A 427 -4.66 -5.62 -9.10
C GLY A 427 -3.81 -6.88 -9.05
N ASP A 428 -3.48 -7.34 -7.85
CA ASP A 428 -2.47 -8.40 -7.64
C ASP A 428 -2.76 -9.72 -8.37
N CYS A 429 -4.00 -9.97 -8.78
CA CYS A 429 -4.36 -11.17 -9.55
C CYS A 429 -3.69 -11.23 -10.94
N THR A 430 -3.11 -10.14 -11.45
CA THR A 430 -2.33 -10.15 -12.71
C THR A 430 -0.86 -10.60 -12.49
N GLY A 431 -0.38 -10.60 -11.24
CA GLY A 431 0.95 -11.08 -10.83
C GLY A 431 2.13 -10.16 -11.18
N ASP A 432 2.03 -9.34 -12.23
CA ASP A 432 3.08 -8.43 -12.72
C ASP A 432 2.84 -6.96 -12.34
N ARG A 433 1.61 -6.61 -11.97
CA ARG A 433 1.15 -5.24 -11.70
C ARG A 433 0.35 -5.20 -10.41
N GLN A 434 1.05 -5.20 -9.27
CA GLN A 434 0.47 -5.10 -7.93
C GLN A 434 -0.01 -3.66 -7.63
N PHE A 435 -0.93 -3.13 -8.45
CA PHE A 435 -1.45 -1.78 -8.35
C PHE A 435 -2.90 -1.81 -7.87
N THR A 436 -3.14 -1.26 -6.69
CA THR A 436 -4.37 -1.56 -5.95
C THR A 436 -5.59 -0.76 -6.38
N HIS A 437 -5.52 0.55 -6.64
CA HIS A 437 -6.76 1.34 -6.81
C HIS A 437 -7.02 1.75 -8.26
N TYR A 438 -6.03 2.36 -8.92
CA TYR A 438 -6.20 2.95 -10.25
C TYR A 438 -6.58 1.94 -11.35
N ALA A 439 -5.99 0.73 -11.31
CA ALA A 439 -6.25 -0.31 -12.30
C ALA A 439 -7.72 -0.74 -12.36
N GLY A 440 -8.41 -0.80 -11.21
CA GLY A 440 -9.82 -1.13 -11.14
C GLY A 440 -10.72 -0.14 -11.90
N ALA A 441 -10.49 1.16 -11.72
CA ALA A 441 -11.22 2.20 -12.45
C ALA A 441 -10.98 2.11 -13.96
N ILE A 442 -9.75 1.85 -14.39
CA ILE A 442 -9.41 1.70 -15.82
C ILE A 442 -10.09 0.46 -16.42
N ALA A 443 -10.13 -0.66 -15.71
CA ALA A 443 -10.83 -1.86 -16.16
C ALA A 443 -12.33 -1.59 -16.34
N ALA A 444 -12.98 -0.99 -15.34
CA ALA A 444 -14.39 -0.62 -15.40
C ALA A 444 -14.68 0.41 -16.51
N ARG A 445 -13.84 1.44 -16.65
CA ARG A 445 -13.90 2.44 -17.74
C ARG A 445 -13.87 1.75 -19.09
N ASN A 446 -12.91 0.85 -19.29
CA ASN A 446 -12.74 0.13 -20.53
C ASN A 446 -13.87 -0.84 -20.82
N ILE A 447 -14.61 -1.33 -19.83
CA ILE A 447 -15.83 -2.11 -20.06
C ILE A 447 -16.99 -1.19 -20.47
N LEU A 448 -17.18 -0.09 -19.76
CA LEU A 448 -18.44 0.65 -19.75
C LEU A 448 -18.50 1.83 -20.73
N LEU A 449 -17.36 2.44 -21.07
CA LEU A 449 -17.31 3.66 -21.88
C LEU A 449 -16.77 3.40 -23.30
N PRO A 450 -17.18 4.23 -24.28
CA PRO A 450 -16.52 4.29 -25.58
C PRO A 450 -15.11 4.86 -25.45
N LEU A 451 -14.23 4.51 -26.40
CA LEU A 451 -12.81 4.87 -26.44
C LEU A 451 -12.02 4.27 -25.27
N LYS A 452 -11.17 3.28 -25.57
CA LYS A 452 -10.38 2.57 -24.57
C LYS A 452 -9.22 3.44 -24.08
N ASP A 453 -8.95 3.35 -22.80
CA ASP A 453 -7.89 4.05 -22.09
C ASP A 453 -6.86 3.04 -21.59
N THR A 454 -5.59 3.23 -21.90
CA THR A 454 -4.50 2.39 -21.40
C THR A 454 -4.08 2.77 -19.99
N GLY A 455 -4.47 3.97 -19.52
CA GLY A 455 -3.97 4.57 -18.29
C GLY A 455 -2.45 4.77 -18.29
N VAL A 456 -1.91 5.14 -17.12
CA VAL A 456 -0.46 5.14 -16.84
C VAL A 456 -0.16 3.92 -15.96
N LEU A 457 0.15 2.78 -16.59
CA LEU A 457 0.35 1.51 -15.89
C LEU A 457 1.83 1.09 -15.79
N SER A 458 2.75 1.76 -16.49
CA SER A 458 4.18 1.43 -16.52
C SER A 458 5.04 2.22 -15.53
N GLU A 459 4.51 3.31 -14.97
CA GLU A 459 5.28 4.33 -14.23
C GLU A 459 4.66 4.60 -12.86
N VAL A 460 4.08 3.57 -12.25
CA VAL A 460 3.36 3.69 -10.99
C VAL A 460 4.36 3.82 -9.83
N PRO A 461 4.17 4.80 -8.94
CA PRO A 461 5.01 4.94 -7.77
C PRO A 461 4.75 3.82 -6.75
N SER A 462 5.82 3.43 -6.07
CA SER A 462 5.81 2.47 -4.98
C SER A 462 6.54 3.05 -3.79
N THR A 463 6.15 2.67 -2.58
CA THR A 463 6.81 3.11 -1.35
C THR A 463 6.88 1.96 -0.36
N THR A 464 8.10 1.71 0.13
CA THR A 464 8.35 0.89 1.31
C THR A 464 8.43 1.84 2.49
N PHE A 465 7.52 1.68 3.46
CA PHE A 465 7.32 2.58 4.59
C PHE A 465 8.24 2.25 5.77
N THR A 466 9.47 1.86 5.48
CA THR A 466 10.56 1.91 6.47
C THR A 466 10.83 3.37 6.86
N ASP A 467 11.69 3.56 7.84
CA ASP A 467 12.11 4.88 8.29
C ASP A 467 13.64 4.98 8.23
N PRO A 468 14.21 5.73 7.27
CA PRO A 468 13.51 6.52 6.25
C PRO A 468 12.78 5.66 5.21
N GLU A 469 11.76 6.26 4.58
CA GLU A 469 10.96 5.60 3.54
C GLU A 469 11.81 5.41 2.28
N VAL A 470 11.53 4.35 1.51
CA VAL A 470 12.13 4.13 0.19
C VAL A 470 11.02 4.12 -0.84
N ALA A 471 10.94 5.19 -1.63
CA ALA A 471 9.96 5.35 -2.69
C ALA A 471 10.63 5.34 -4.07
N SER A 472 9.96 4.79 -5.07
CA SER A 472 10.48 4.77 -6.43
C SER A 472 9.38 4.65 -7.49
N PHE A 473 9.68 5.09 -8.71
CA PHE A 473 8.88 4.85 -9.90
C PHE A 473 9.78 4.78 -11.14
N GLY A 474 9.31 4.10 -12.19
CA GLY A 474 10.00 4.04 -13.47
C GLY A 474 11.33 3.28 -13.43
N LEU A 475 12.31 3.73 -14.21
CA LEU A 475 13.62 3.08 -14.35
C LEU A 475 14.53 3.31 -13.14
N THR A 476 15.16 2.22 -12.68
CA THR A 476 16.34 2.25 -11.79
C THR A 476 17.62 2.25 -12.62
N GLU A 477 18.74 2.66 -12.03
CA GLU A 477 20.05 2.63 -12.69
C GLU A 477 20.43 1.22 -13.18
N SER A 478 20.14 0.20 -12.37
CA SER A 478 20.39 -1.22 -12.72
C SER A 478 19.52 -1.76 -13.86
N ARG A 479 18.44 -1.05 -14.23
CA ARG A 479 17.50 -1.44 -15.28
C ARG A 479 17.64 -0.58 -16.53
N LEU A 480 18.65 0.28 -16.61
CA LEU A 480 18.92 1.07 -17.79
C LEU A 480 19.30 0.17 -18.97
N PRO A 481 18.80 0.47 -20.19
CA PRO A 481 19.19 -0.28 -21.37
C PRO A 481 20.68 -0.09 -21.63
N LEU A 482 21.40 -1.18 -21.88
CA LEU A 482 22.83 -1.13 -22.23
C LEU A 482 23.08 -0.37 -23.55
N THR A 483 22.06 -0.26 -24.38
CA THR A 483 22.06 0.51 -25.63
C THR A 483 21.60 1.94 -25.39
N ASN A 484 22.23 2.93 -26.06
CA ASN A 484 21.84 4.35 -26.03
C ASN A 484 22.00 5.01 -24.65
N MET A 485 23.00 4.56 -23.87
CA MET A 485 23.33 5.13 -22.56
C MET A 485 23.67 6.62 -22.64
N GLU A 486 24.23 7.09 -23.76
CA GLU A 486 24.50 8.52 -24.00
C GLU A 486 23.22 9.39 -24.01
N ALA A 487 22.05 8.79 -24.27
CA ALA A 487 20.76 9.48 -24.23
C ALA A 487 20.15 9.55 -22.82
N ILE A 488 20.80 8.96 -21.81
CA ILE A 488 20.33 8.91 -20.42
C ILE A 488 21.33 9.63 -19.51
N SER A 489 20.80 10.38 -18.55
CA SER A 489 21.56 11.05 -17.50
C SER A 489 20.99 10.69 -16.14
N ILE A 490 21.85 10.69 -15.12
CA ILE A 490 21.50 10.40 -13.73
C ILE A 490 21.90 11.60 -12.88
N SER A 491 20.96 12.09 -12.05
CA SER A 491 21.25 13.06 -11.00
C SER A 491 21.13 12.37 -9.65
N PHE A 492 22.11 12.58 -8.78
CA PHE A 492 22.18 11.97 -7.45
C PHE A 492 22.46 13.04 -6.39
N ARG A 493 21.68 13.04 -5.31
CA ARG A 493 21.83 13.96 -4.17
C ARG A 493 21.72 13.20 -2.85
N PRO A 494 22.78 13.13 -2.03
CA PRO A 494 22.66 12.65 -0.67
C PRO A 494 21.90 13.66 0.20
N LEU A 495 21.08 13.19 1.16
CA LEU A 495 20.32 14.08 2.04
C LEU A 495 21.19 14.80 3.08
N SER A 496 22.43 14.38 3.29
CA SER A 496 23.42 15.10 4.10
C SER A 496 23.73 16.52 3.63
N LYS A 497 23.33 16.87 2.40
CA LYS A 497 23.44 18.22 1.84
C LYS A 497 22.15 19.04 1.96
N ILE A 498 21.11 18.52 2.63
CA ILE A 498 19.79 19.13 2.70
C ILE A 498 19.54 19.64 4.12
N ASP A 499 19.35 20.94 4.26
CA ASP A 499 19.21 21.62 5.55
C ASP A 499 18.09 21.01 6.41
N ARG A 500 16.96 20.62 5.81
CA ARG A 500 15.86 19.97 6.54
C ARG A 500 16.30 18.67 7.20
N ALA A 501 17.12 17.85 6.52
CA ALA A 501 17.65 16.61 7.07
C ALA A 501 18.57 16.86 8.27
N ILE A 502 19.35 17.94 8.21
CA ILE A 502 20.21 18.38 9.32
C ILE A 502 19.37 18.83 10.51
N CYS A 503 18.33 19.64 10.27
CA CYS A 503 17.42 20.12 11.32
C CYS A 503 16.70 18.99 12.06
N GLU A 504 16.35 17.90 11.38
CA GLU A 504 15.67 16.75 12.00
C GLU A 504 16.64 15.78 12.69
N GLY A 505 17.96 16.06 12.68
CA GLY A 505 18.95 15.20 13.32
C GLY A 505 19.03 13.82 12.68
N SER A 506 18.64 13.70 11.40
CA SER A 506 18.64 12.43 10.68
C SER A 506 20.01 12.07 10.13
N ASP A 507 21.10 12.71 10.59
CA ASP A 507 22.49 12.59 10.09
C ASP A 507 22.64 12.61 8.55
N GLY A 508 21.66 13.18 7.84
CA GLY A 508 21.63 13.12 6.38
C GLY A 508 21.39 11.74 5.77
N LEU A 509 20.79 10.80 6.52
CA LEU A 509 20.40 9.47 6.04
C LEU A 509 19.54 9.55 4.77
N GLY A 510 19.96 8.83 3.73
CA GLY A 510 19.21 8.70 2.49
C GLY A 510 19.69 9.60 1.34
N PHE A 511 18.96 9.56 0.23
CA PHE A 511 19.32 10.20 -1.03
C PHE A 511 18.12 10.37 -1.96
N ILE A 512 18.30 11.19 -3.00
CA ILE A 512 17.41 11.25 -4.17
C ILE A 512 18.24 10.92 -5.40
N LYS A 513 17.76 9.98 -6.21
CA LYS A 513 18.34 9.61 -7.50
C LYS A 513 17.27 9.75 -8.59
N ILE A 514 17.56 10.51 -9.64
CA ILE A 514 16.64 10.76 -10.76
C ILE A 514 17.30 10.34 -12.07
N VAL A 515 16.62 9.47 -12.82
CA VAL A 515 16.99 9.05 -14.17
C VAL A 515 16.17 9.87 -15.17
N TYR A 516 16.83 10.49 -16.15
CA TYR A 516 16.16 11.31 -17.16
C TYR A 516 16.85 11.27 -18.53
N LYS A 517 16.12 11.63 -19.59
CA LYS A 517 16.68 11.74 -20.94
C LYS A 517 17.64 12.92 -21.05
N THR A 518 18.87 12.72 -21.50
CA THR A 518 19.92 13.75 -21.60
C THR A 518 19.48 14.99 -22.39
N LYS A 519 18.83 14.81 -23.55
CA LYS A 519 18.43 15.93 -24.43
C LYS A 519 17.16 16.66 -23.95
N SER A 520 16.08 15.91 -23.77
CA SER A 520 14.77 16.49 -23.42
C SER A 520 14.63 16.81 -21.94
N ARG A 521 15.49 16.23 -21.08
CA ARG A 521 15.40 16.28 -19.61
C ARG A 521 14.10 15.70 -19.06
N GLN A 522 13.39 14.89 -19.85
CA GLN A 522 12.19 14.18 -19.40
C GLN A 522 12.60 13.09 -18.40
N ILE A 523 11.94 13.06 -17.24
CA ILE A 523 12.16 12.03 -16.21
C ILE A 523 11.71 10.67 -16.74
N LEU A 524 12.52 9.64 -16.47
CA LEU A 524 12.28 8.24 -16.82
C LEU A 524 12.04 7.37 -15.58
N GLY A 525 12.54 7.81 -14.43
CA GLY A 525 12.35 7.16 -13.14
C GLY A 525 13.07 7.92 -12.04
N ALA A 526 12.72 7.60 -10.80
CA ALA A 526 13.42 8.13 -9.65
C ALA A 526 13.34 7.14 -8.49
N THR A 527 14.32 7.22 -7.60
CA THR A 527 14.31 6.58 -6.28
C THR A 527 14.64 7.63 -5.22
N VAL A 528 13.81 7.70 -4.20
CA VAL A 528 13.95 8.60 -3.06
C VAL A 528 14.02 7.75 -1.80
N MET A 529 15.08 7.92 -1.02
CA MET A 529 15.18 7.42 0.34
C MET A 529 15.23 8.62 1.29
N ALA A 530 14.12 8.92 1.95
CA ALA A 530 13.94 10.13 2.76
C ALA A 530 12.79 9.95 3.75
N PRO A 531 12.70 10.77 4.81
CA PRO A 531 11.42 10.99 5.47
C PRO A 531 10.40 11.52 4.45
N SER A 532 9.20 10.95 4.45
CA SER A 532 8.14 11.27 3.48
C SER A 532 8.55 11.06 2.01
N ALA A 533 9.36 10.04 1.72
CA ALA A 533 9.76 9.71 0.36
C ALA A 533 8.56 9.45 -0.57
N GLY A 534 7.48 8.86 -0.06
CA GLY A 534 6.25 8.63 -0.84
C GLY A 534 5.63 9.93 -1.38
N GLU A 535 5.67 11.00 -0.58
CA GLU A 535 5.18 12.32 -0.98
C GLU A 535 6.12 12.98 -2.00
N LEU A 536 7.43 12.89 -1.78
CA LEU A 536 8.43 13.46 -2.71
C LEU A 536 8.42 12.77 -4.08
N VAL A 537 8.24 11.45 -4.12
CA VAL A 537 8.08 10.71 -5.36
C VAL A 537 6.80 11.07 -6.10
N SER A 538 5.73 11.41 -5.37
CA SER A 538 4.47 11.82 -5.98
C SER A 538 4.61 13.11 -6.79
N GLU A 539 5.41 14.08 -6.33
CA GLU A 539 5.76 15.27 -7.12
C GLU A 539 6.48 14.89 -8.42
N LEU A 540 7.51 14.05 -8.34
CA LEU A 540 8.27 13.59 -9.51
C LEU A 540 7.41 12.80 -10.50
N THR A 541 6.45 12.02 -10.00
CA THR A 541 5.49 11.27 -10.83
C THR A 541 4.56 12.23 -11.56
N ALA A 542 4.07 13.29 -10.91
CA ALA A 542 3.25 14.32 -11.55
C ALA A 542 4.01 15.06 -12.67
N ILE A 543 5.28 15.39 -12.42
CA ILE A 543 6.17 16.04 -13.39
C ILE A 543 6.39 15.13 -14.61
N GLN A 544 6.64 13.85 -14.35
CA GLN A 544 6.84 12.85 -15.39
C GLN A 544 5.57 12.68 -16.23
N ALA A 545 4.39 12.58 -15.59
CA ALA A 545 3.11 12.45 -16.28
C ALA A 545 2.79 13.68 -17.14
N ALA A 546 3.16 14.87 -16.67
CA ALA A 546 3.06 16.12 -17.42
C ALA A 546 4.12 16.26 -18.53
N LYS A 547 5.04 15.27 -18.66
CA LYS A 547 6.20 15.30 -19.58
C LYS A 547 7.04 16.57 -19.43
N MET A 548 7.09 17.11 -18.22
CA MET A 548 7.82 18.33 -17.93
C MET A 548 9.33 18.05 -17.83
N PRO A 549 10.20 18.83 -18.51
CA PRO A 549 11.65 18.73 -18.33
C PRO A 549 12.07 19.01 -16.89
N LEU A 550 12.97 18.18 -16.34
CA LEU A 550 13.45 18.27 -14.96
C LEU A 550 14.02 19.67 -14.63
N ASP A 551 14.77 20.27 -15.55
CA ASP A 551 15.40 21.59 -15.32
C ASP A 551 14.39 22.73 -15.14
N LYS A 552 13.11 22.55 -15.50
CA LYS A 552 12.06 23.54 -15.20
C LYS A 552 11.75 23.66 -13.72
N LEU A 553 12.03 22.63 -12.92
CA LEU A 553 11.84 22.69 -11.46
C LEU A 553 12.75 23.72 -10.79
N ALA A 554 13.87 24.08 -11.41
CA ALA A 554 14.79 25.08 -10.85
C ALA A 554 14.10 26.42 -10.54
N THR A 555 13.10 26.79 -11.37
CA THR A 555 12.33 28.04 -11.22
C THR A 555 11.04 27.88 -10.42
N VAL A 556 10.70 26.67 -9.99
CA VAL A 556 9.52 26.42 -9.14
C VAL A 556 9.89 26.71 -7.70
N MET A 557 9.14 27.59 -7.05
CA MET A 557 9.36 27.94 -5.64
C MET A 557 8.98 26.77 -4.74
N HIS A 558 9.94 26.28 -3.97
CA HIS A 558 9.73 25.28 -2.92
C HIS A 558 9.81 25.93 -1.55
N SER A 559 9.00 25.44 -0.60
CA SER A 559 9.09 25.89 0.79
C SER A 559 10.46 25.55 1.39
N TYR A 560 11.00 26.44 2.22
CA TYR A 560 12.29 26.25 2.86
C TYR A 560 12.20 26.44 4.39
N PRO A 561 12.85 25.58 5.20
CA PRO A 561 13.55 24.34 4.81
C PRO A 561 12.57 23.17 4.63
N SER A 562 12.69 22.43 3.52
CA SER A 562 11.91 21.21 3.22
C SER A 562 12.79 20.17 2.53
N TYR A 563 12.37 18.89 2.49
CA TYR A 563 13.07 17.89 1.68
C TYR A 563 12.92 18.14 0.18
N SER A 564 11.80 18.73 -0.25
CA SER A 564 11.54 19.02 -1.66
C SER A 564 12.49 20.09 -2.24
N ILE A 565 13.17 20.89 -1.40
CA ILE A 565 14.24 21.79 -1.88
C ILE A 565 15.36 21.02 -2.60
N ALA A 566 15.57 19.75 -2.25
CA ALA A 566 16.53 18.89 -2.92
C ALA A 566 16.19 18.72 -4.41
N LEU A 567 14.90 18.61 -4.75
CA LEU A 567 14.44 18.50 -6.13
C LEU A 567 14.73 19.78 -6.91
N GLN A 568 14.49 20.95 -6.28
CA GLN A 568 14.83 22.24 -6.88
C GLN A 568 16.33 22.39 -7.13
N GLN A 569 17.17 22.04 -6.14
CA GLN A 569 18.62 22.12 -6.25
C GLN A 569 19.15 21.18 -7.34
N MET A 570 18.67 19.94 -7.39
CA MET A 570 19.04 18.98 -8.45
C MET A 570 18.62 19.49 -9.83
N ALA A 571 17.42 20.06 -9.95
CA ALA A 571 16.97 20.67 -11.20
C ALA A 571 17.81 21.89 -11.62
N ALA A 572 18.24 22.71 -10.65
CA ALA A 572 19.12 23.84 -10.90
C ALA A 572 20.49 23.39 -11.41
N GLU A 573 21.06 22.31 -10.87
CA GLU A 573 22.31 21.71 -11.38
C GLU A 573 22.15 21.29 -12.85
N VAL A 574 21.06 20.60 -13.19
CA VAL A 574 20.76 20.21 -14.59
C VAL A 574 20.56 21.44 -15.49
N TYR A 575 19.92 22.49 -14.98
CA TYR A 575 19.73 23.76 -15.69
C TYR A 575 21.07 24.47 -15.95
N TYR A 576 21.95 24.55 -14.95
CA TYR A 576 23.26 25.19 -15.07
C TYR A 576 24.17 24.43 -16.03
N ASP A 577 24.15 23.10 -16.01
CA ASP A 577 24.91 22.30 -16.97
C ASP A 577 24.44 22.49 -18.40
N LYS A 578 23.13 22.66 -18.61
CA LYS A 578 22.57 23.04 -19.92
C LYS A 578 23.07 24.42 -20.36
N LEU A 579 23.11 25.41 -19.47
CA LEU A 579 23.63 26.75 -19.79
C LEU A 579 25.13 26.71 -20.12
N LYS A 580 25.94 25.98 -19.35
CA LYS A 580 27.38 25.82 -19.60
C LYS A 580 27.68 25.19 -20.96
N LYS A 581 26.83 24.29 -21.43
CA LYS A 581 26.96 23.65 -22.75
C LYS A 581 26.47 24.53 -23.92
N ASN A 582 25.87 25.69 -23.63
CA ASN A 582 25.37 26.58 -24.67
C ASN A 582 26.48 27.53 -25.15
N GLN A 583 27.24 27.08 -26.15
CA GLN A 583 28.33 27.86 -26.75
C GLN A 583 27.86 29.24 -27.24
N SER A 584 26.67 29.32 -27.85
CA SER A 584 26.15 30.59 -28.35
C SER A 584 25.88 31.62 -27.23
N LEU A 585 25.40 31.16 -26.08
CA LEU A 585 25.23 32.01 -24.90
C LEU A 585 26.59 32.48 -24.38
N TYR A 586 27.55 31.57 -24.29
CA TYR A 586 28.91 31.90 -23.86
C TYR A 586 29.56 32.94 -24.80
N ASP A 587 29.40 32.78 -26.12
CA ASP A 587 29.90 33.71 -27.12
C ASP A 587 29.20 35.08 -27.05
N VAL A 588 27.94 35.13 -26.64
CA VAL A 588 27.21 36.39 -26.40
C VAL A 588 27.69 37.06 -25.11
N LEU A 589 27.80 36.31 -24.00
CA LEU A 589 28.30 36.83 -22.72
C LEU A 589 29.74 37.35 -22.86
N LYS A 590 30.61 36.59 -23.54
CA LYS A 590 31.98 36.98 -23.86
C LYS A 590 32.03 38.25 -24.71
N ARG A 591 31.13 38.40 -25.69
CA ARG A 591 31.01 39.66 -26.48
C ARG A 591 30.48 40.83 -25.66
N ALA A 592 29.68 40.57 -24.64
CA ALA A 592 29.17 41.57 -23.71
C ALA A 592 30.15 41.91 -22.57
N GLY A 593 31.29 41.21 -22.47
CA GLY A 593 32.29 41.41 -21.40
C GLY A 593 31.85 40.89 -20.03
N LEU A 594 30.91 39.94 -19.99
CA LEU A 594 30.36 39.31 -18.79
C LEU A 594 30.99 37.95 -18.48
#